data_AF-A0A9P6P0B1-F1
#
_entry.id   AF-A0A9P6P0B1-F1
#
_cell.length_a   1.000
_cell.length_b   1.000
_cell.length_c   1.000
_cell.angle_alpha   90.00
_cell.angle_beta   90.00
_cell.angle_gamma   90.00
#
_symmetry.space_group_name_H-M   'P 1'
#
loop_
_entity.id
_entity.type
_entity.pdbx_description
1 polymer ?
#
loop_
_entity_poly.entity_id
_entity_poly.type
_entity_poly.pdbx_seq_one_letter_code
_entity_poly.pdbx_strand_id
1 'polypeptide(L)'
;MMKRHIAPALDVPDFSFPSTLTSKICAIRETFEESGLLLTDPPASTIPNFDTVAWRKKVHDDASQFKVMCDAFHLRPAVEHLVPFANWITPVHEKKRYNTQFFLTVLKDKILPTDADGEETVQLDWFTPEQAQWHQKQIVLFPPQFYCLYLMQQYPDYRDLAAKAGVGSLRTHDGHVVPTLPQIGKTESDDPMAKDGYHAFLAYPGDAEYVAPNISRKPGQKHRLYFRKQMQDLVVVKNLDVTDVVQAKL
;
A
#
# COMPACT_ATOMS: atom_id res chain seq x y z
N MET A 1 6.67 -0.55 -0.48
CA MET A 1 5.75 0.59 -0.80
C MET A 1 6.60 1.81 -1.14
N MET A 2 6.14 2.77 -1.94
CA MET A 2 6.87 4.04 -2.17
C MET A 2 6.11 5.20 -1.54
N LYS A 3 6.75 5.97 -0.67
CA LYS A 3 6.19 7.17 -0.05
C LYS A 3 6.81 8.44 -0.67
N ARG A 4 5.99 9.37 -1.13
CA ARG A 4 6.44 10.73 -1.49
C ARG A 4 5.92 11.74 -0.48
N HIS A 5 6.79 12.53 0.13
CA HIS A 5 6.36 13.62 1.01
C HIS A 5 5.57 14.67 0.21
N ILE A 6 4.45 15.13 0.75
CA ILE A 6 3.61 16.17 0.13
C ILE A 6 3.43 17.36 1.05
N ALA A 7 3.31 18.55 0.48
CA ALA A 7 3.19 19.78 1.25
C ALA A 7 1.89 19.79 2.09
N PRO A 8 1.89 20.47 3.26
CA PRO A 8 0.73 20.53 4.14
C PRO A 8 -0.51 21.21 3.53
N ALA A 9 -0.34 22.08 2.53
CA ALA A 9 -1.36 23.03 2.09
C ALA A 9 -1.53 23.09 0.57
N LEU A 10 -2.03 22.03 -0.05
CA LEU A 10 -2.68 22.16 -1.35
C LEU A 10 -4.14 21.74 -1.19
N ASP A 11 -5.05 22.70 -1.41
CA ASP A 11 -6.51 22.48 -1.49
C ASP A 11 -6.90 21.56 -2.65
N VAL A 12 -5.95 21.26 -3.54
CA VAL A 12 -6.05 20.25 -4.59
C VAL A 12 -4.93 19.23 -4.35
N PRO A 13 -5.24 17.95 -4.08
CA PRO A 13 -4.20 16.94 -3.96
C PRO A 13 -3.35 16.92 -5.23
N ASP A 14 -2.03 17.07 -5.09
CA ASP A 14 -1.12 16.78 -6.19
C ASP A 14 -1.14 15.27 -6.44
N PHE A 15 -1.96 14.86 -7.40
CA PHE A 15 -2.07 13.48 -7.85
C PHE A 15 -0.91 13.08 -8.77
N SER A 16 -0.02 14.02 -9.14
CA SER A 16 1.13 13.71 -9.97
C SER A 16 2.12 12.83 -9.20
N PHE A 17 2.52 11.74 -9.83
CA PHE A 17 3.64 10.93 -9.39
C PHE A 17 4.80 11.12 -10.36
N PRO A 18 6.05 10.84 -9.92
CA PRO A 18 7.07 10.35 -10.85
C PRO A 18 6.47 9.24 -11.74
N SER A 19 7.05 9.01 -12.92
CA SER A 19 6.57 7.91 -13.79
C SER A 19 6.40 6.62 -12.98
N THR A 20 5.36 5.81 -13.27
CA THR A 20 5.11 4.54 -12.57
C THR A 20 6.38 3.67 -12.45
N LEU A 21 7.26 3.77 -13.45
CA LEU A 21 8.58 3.15 -13.44
C LEU A 21 9.46 3.59 -12.26
N THR A 22 9.57 4.89 -12.00
CA THR A 22 10.36 5.44 -10.89
C THR A 22 9.85 4.91 -9.55
N SER A 23 8.53 4.87 -9.36
CA SER A 23 7.92 4.35 -8.14
C SER A 23 8.16 2.86 -7.95
N LYS A 24 8.11 2.08 -9.04
CA LYS A 24 8.43 0.65 -9.01
C LYS A 24 9.90 0.41 -8.67
N ILE A 25 10.83 1.15 -9.27
CA ILE A 25 12.27 1.07 -8.94
C ILE A 25 12.49 1.41 -7.46
N CYS A 26 11.87 2.49 -6.97
CA CYS A 26 11.95 2.87 -5.56
C CYS A 26 11.41 1.75 -4.66
N ALA A 27 10.24 1.19 -4.96
CA ALA A 27 9.66 0.12 -4.16
C ALA A 27 10.58 -1.12 -4.11
N ILE A 28 11.25 -1.47 -5.22
CA ILE A 28 12.22 -2.58 -5.27
C ILE A 28 13.45 -2.26 -4.43
N ARG A 29 14.03 -1.06 -4.56
CA ARG A 29 15.21 -0.63 -3.79
C ARG A 29 14.92 -0.66 -2.29
N GLU A 30 13.83 -0.03 -1.85
CA GLU A 30 13.44 0.02 -0.43
C GLU A 30 13.16 -1.39 0.11
N THR A 31 12.55 -2.28 -0.69
CA THR A 31 12.37 -3.68 -0.30
C THR A 31 13.71 -4.37 -0.05
N PHE A 32 14.72 -4.12 -0.87
CA PHE A 32 16.06 -4.64 -0.67
C PHE A 32 16.73 -4.05 0.59
N GLU A 33 16.60 -2.75 0.82
CA GLU A 33 17.12 -2.06 2.01
C GLU A 33 16.49 -2.57 3.31
N GLU A 34 15.17 -2.78 3.36
CA GLU A 34 14.44 -3.18 4.57
C GLU A 34 14.43 -4.70 4.86
N SER A 35 14.58 -5.54 3.82
CA SER A 35 14.44 -7.01 3.97
C SER A 35 15.57 -7.85 3.39
N GLY A 36 16.49 -7.26 2.62
CA GLY A 36 17.47 -7.99 1.82
C GLY A 36 16.88 -8.70 0.59
N LEU A 37 15.56 -8.64 0.38
CA LEU A 37 14.91 -9.25 -0.78
C LEU A 37 15.15 -8.41 -2.04
N LEU A 38 16.03 -8.90 -2.92
CA LEU A 38 16.38 -8.24 -4.17
C LEU A 38 15.50 -8.75 -5.34
N LEU A 39 14.62 -7.89 -5.85
CA LEU A 39 13.72 -8.20 -6.96
C LEU A 39 14.31 -7.76 -8.30
N THR A 40 14.99 -8.67 -8.98
CA THR A 40 15.66 -8.41 -10.27
C THR A 40 15.33 -9.45 -11.33
N ASP A 41 15.59 -9.08 -12.59
CA ASP A 41 15.64 -9.98 -13.74
C ASP A 41 17.02 -9.87 -14.42
N PRO A 42 17.83 -10.94 -14.46
CA PRO A 42 17.53 -12.26 -13.87
C PRO A 42 17.46 -12.20 -12.32
N PRO A 43 16.88 -13.23 -11.67
CA PRO A 43 16.84 -13.30 -10.20
C PRO A 43 18.25 -13.22 -9.59
N ALA A 44 18.41 -12.49 -8.47
CA ALA A 44 19.71 -12.33 -7.82
C ALA A 44 20.35 -13.66 -7.35
N SER A 45 19.53 -14.70 -7.14
CA SER A 45 19.99 -16.08 -6.85
C SER A 45 20.83 -16.69 -7.98
N THR A 46 20.79 -16.12 -9.18
CA THR A 46 21.64 -16.52 -10.31
C THR A 46 23.07 -15.99 -10.22
N ILE A 47 23.33 -15.04 -9.32
CA ILE A 47 24.65 -14.44 -9.12
C ILE A 47 25.44 -15.27 -8.09
N PRO A 48 26.55 -15.93 -8.48
CA PRO A 48 27.35 -16.71 -7.55
C PRO A 48 27.96 -15.83 -6.46
N ASN A 49 27.85 -16.27 -5.20
CA ASN A 49 28.43 -15.58 -4.03
C ASN A 49 28.02 -14.10 -3.92
N PHE A 50 26.78 -13.77 -4.27
CA PHE A 50 26.25 -12.41 -4.11
C PHE A 50 26.23 -12.02 -2.62
N ASP A 51 27.02 -11.02 -2.26
CA ASP A 51 27.11 -10.50 -0.89
C ASP A 51 25.94 -9.54 -0.61
N THR A 52 24.78 -10.12 -0.30
CA THR A 52 23.56 -9.38 0.04
C THR A 52 23.81 -8.38 1.17
N VAL A 53 24.57 -8.74 2.20
CA VAL A 53 24.79 -7.89 3.37
C VAL A 53 25.61 -6.65 3.00
N ALA A 54 26.74 -6.85 2.30
CA ALA A 54 27.58 -5.72 1.90
C ALA A 54 26.88 -4.77 0.93
N TRP A 55 26.16 -5.31 -0.06
CA TRP A 55 25.42 -4.47 -1.01
C TRP A 55 24.24 -3.77 -0.39
N ARG A 56 23.48 -4.45 0.47
CA ARG A 56 22.39 -3.83 1.23
C ARG A 56 22.89 -2.64 2.05
N LYS A 57 24.01 -2.80 2.75
CA LYS A 57 24.62 -1.69 3.49
C LYS A 57 25.01 -0.52 2.58
N LYS A 58 25.68 -0.79 1.46
CA LYS A 58 26.07 0.26 0.49
C LYS A 58 24.86 1.02 -0.05
N VAL A 59 23.78 0.31 -0.37
CA VAL A 59 22.55 0.89 -0.90
C VAL A 59 21.80 1.70 0.16
N HIS A 60 21.75 1.21 1.39
CA HIS A 60 21.19 1.95 2.53
C HIS A 60 21.97 3.26 2.80
N ASP A 61 23.31 3.20 2.77
CA ASP A 61 24.16 4.38 2.99
C ASP A 61 24.10 5.38 1.80
N ASP A 62 23.92 4.89 0.57
CA ASP A 62 23.79 5.69 -0.65
C ASP A 62 22.91 4.98 -1.69
N ALA A 63 21.69 5.49 -1.88
CA ALA A 63 20.70 4.92 -2.79
C ALA A 63 21.19 4.83 -4.26
N SER A 64 22.18 5.64 -4.67
CA SER A 64 22.77 5.55 -6.01
C SER A 64 23.53 4.25 -6.25
N GLN A 65 24.02 3.61 -5.18
CA GLN A 65 24.69 2.30 -5.23
C GLN A 65 23.76 1.19 -5.73
N PHE A 66 22.44 1.37 -5.66
CA PHE A 66 21.50 0.39 -6.21
C PHE A 66 21.67 0.23 -7.72
N LYS A 67 21.91 1.34 -8.44
CA LYS A 67 22.21 1.31 -9.86
C LYS A 67 23.58 0.69 -10.12
N VAL A 68 24.59 1.08 -9.35
CA VAL A 68 25.96 0.53 -9.46
C VAL A 68 25.96 -0.99 -9.30
N MET A 69 25.23 -1.50 -8.29
CA MET A 69 25.01 -2.92 -8.06
C MET A 69 24.34 -3.59 -9.27
N CYS A 70 23.25 -3.00 -9.78
CA CYS A 70 22.57 -3.53 -10.96
C CYS A 70 23.49 -3.61 -12.18
N ASP A 71 24.25 -2.54 -12.46
CA ASP A 71 25.19 -2.49 -13.58
C ASP A 71 26.32 -3.54 -13.42
N ALA A 72 26.89 -3.66 -12.21
CA ALA A 72 28.01 -4.56 -11.92
C ALA A 72 27.67 -6.05 -12.08
N PHE A 73 26.43 -6.43 -11.80
CA PHE A 73 25.95 -7.82 -11.92
C PHE A 73 25.04 -8.07 -13.11
N HIS A 74 24.91 -7.09 -14.02
CA HIS A 74 23.99 -7.15 -15.17
C HIS A 74 22.54 -7.49 -14.78
N LEU A 75 22.09 -6.96 -13.64
CA LEU A 75 20.74 -7.11 -13.12
C LEU A 75 19.86 -5.94 -13.56
N ARG A 76 18.58 -6.21 -13.80
CA ARG A 76 17.57 -5.17 -14.03
C ARG A 76 16.53 -5.25 -12.92
N PRO A 77 16.08 -4.13 -12.33
CA PRO A 77 14.97 -4.17 -11.38
C PRO A 77 13.72 -4.79 -12.03
N ALA A 78 13.08 -5.76 -11.37
CA ALA A 78 11.95 -6.53 -11.91
C ALA A 78 10.63 -5.73 -11.93
N VAL A 79 10.64 -4.53 -12.50
CA VAL A 79 9.51 -3.58 -12.50
C VAL A 79 8.26 -4.12 -13.20
N GLU A 80 8.43 -5.02 -14.18
CA GLU A 80 7.33 -5.67 -14.89
C GLU A 80 6.55 -6.65 -14.00
N HIS A 81 7.15 -7.13 -12.91
CA HIS A 81 6.49 -8.03 -11.96
C HIS A 81 5.70 -7.28 -10.87
N LEU A 82 5.88 -5.96 -10.75
CA LEU A 82 5.14 -5.15 -9.79
C LEU A 82 3.80 -4.68 -10.40
N VAL A 83 2.70 -5.13 -9.79
CA VAL A 83 1.35 -4.70 -10.12
C VAL A 83 0.96 -3.54 -9.20
N PRO A 84 0.55 -2.36 -9.72
CA PRO A 84 0.01 -1.28 -8.88
C PRO A 84 -1.22 -1.77 -8.11
N PHE A 85 -1.16 -1.73 -6.78
CA PHE A 85 -2.17 -2.34 -5.91
C PHE A 85 -3.09 -1.32 -5.27
N ALA A 86 -2.53 -0.27 -4.65
CA ALA A 86 -3.29 0.80 -4.02
C ALA A 86 -2.50 2.11 -4.01
N ASN A 87 -3.19 3.24 -3.84
CA ASN A 87 -2.57 4.55 -3.76
C ASN A 87 -3.25 5.38 -2.67
N TRP A 88 -2.51 5.69 -1.61
CA TRP A 88 -3.04 6.31 -0.41
C TRP A 88 -2.38 7.65 -0.15
N ILE A 89 -3.19 8.69 -0.03
CA ILE A 89 -2.78 10.04 0.30
C ILE A 89 -3.13 10.30 1.76
N THR A 90 -2.14 10.67 2.57
CA THR A 90 -2.37 11.01 3.97
C THR A 90 -3.36 12.20 4.09
N PRO A 91 -4.37 12.13 4.99
CA PRO A 91 -5.32 13.21 5.22
C PRO A 91 -4.66 14.58 5.44
N VAL A 92 -5.35 15.65 5.05
CA VAL A 92 -4.82 17.04 5.08
C VAL A 92 -4.46 17.55 6.46
N HIS A 93 -5.09 17.02 7.51
CA HIS A 93 -4.88 17.45 8.90
C HIS A 93 -3.68 16.79 9.60
N GLU A 94 -3.02 15.82 8.95
CA GLU A 94 -1.86 15.16 9.50
C GLU A 94 -0.59 16.00 9.37
N LYS A 95 0.25 16.01 10.41
CA LYS A 95 1.50 16.80 10.44
C LYS A 95 2.52 16.33 9.41
N LYS A 96 2.58 15.01 9.17
CA LYS A 96 3.44 14.38 8.16
C LYS A 96 2.53 13.73 7.13
N ARG A 97 2.68 14.12 5.85
CA ARG A 97 1.82 13.65 4.78
C ARG A 97 2.62 12.98 3.68
N TYR A 98 2.07 11.88 3.19
CA TYR A 98 2.66 11.09 2.12
C TYR A 98 1.61 10.77 1.05
N ASN A 99 2.05 10.77 -0.20
CA ASN A 99 1.34 10.12 -1.30
C ASN A 99 2.04 8.77 -1.55
N THR A 100 1.37 7.66 -1.23
CA THR A 100 2.00 6.35 -1.08
C THR A 100 1.44 5.34 -2.07
N GLN A 101 2.28 4.88 -2.99
CA GLN A 101 1.96 3.79 -3.92
C GLN A 101 2.34 2.43 -3.33
N PHE A 102 1.37 1.53 -3.35
CA PHE A 102 1.53 0.13 -3.00
C PHE A 102 1.59 -0.70 -4.27
N PHE A 103 2.51 -1.66 -4.28
CA PHE A 103 2.67 -2.61 -5.36
C PHE A 103 2.56 -4.02 -4.79
N LEU A 104 1.98 -4.91 -5.60
CA LEU A 104 1.93 -6.34 -5.33
C LEU A 104 2.88 -7.05 -6.29
N THR A 105 3.62 -8.02 -5.79
CA THR A 105 4.40 -8.96 -6.60
C THR A 105 4.26 -10.36 -6.00
N VAL A 106 4.43 -11.37 -6.84
CA VAL A 106 4.46 -12.77 -6.42
C VAL A 106 5.86 -13.30 -6.64
N LEU A 107 6.47 -13.82 -5.58
CA LEU A 107 7.76 -14.48 -5.65
C LEU A 107 7.59 -15.85 -6.31
N LYS A 108 8.29 -16.07 -7.44
CA LYS A 108 8.24 -17.33 -8.19
C LYS A 108 9.33 -18.32 -7.75
N ASP A 109 10.43 -17.79 -7.23
CA ASP A 109 11.58 -18.56 -6.80
C ASP A 109 11.55 -18.82 -5.29
N LYS A 110 12.41 -19.73 -4.82
CA LYS A 110 12.62 -19.91 -3.39
C LYS A 110 13.01 -18.58 -2.75
N ILE A 111 12.31 -18.22 -1.69
CA ILE A 111 12.64 -17.07 -0.84
C ILE A 111 14.05 -17.34 -0.30
N LEU A 112 15.02 -16.55 -0.74
CA LEU A 112 16.33 -16.51 -0.10
C LEU A 112 16.16 -16.01 1.34
N PRO A 113 17.07 -16.32 2.28
CA PRO A 113 16.97 -15.80 3.64
C PRO A 113 16.81 -14.28 3.62
N THR A 114 15.65 -13.81 4.08
CA THR A 114 15.33 -12.40 4.29
C THR A 114 15.40 -12.12 5.76
N ASP A 115 16.00 -11.00 6.14
CA ASP A 115 16.08 -10.58 7.53
C ASP A 115 15.86 -9.07 7.62
N ALA A 116 15.36 -8.65 8.77
CA ALA A 116 15.21 -7.24 9.08
C ALA A 116 16.57 -6.53 9.03
N ASP A 117 16.63 -5.22 8.77
CA ASP A 117 17.92 -4.50 8.81
C ASP A 117 18.48 -4.41 10.24
N GLY A 118 17.63 -4.59 11.25
CA GLY A 118 17.99 -4.46 12.66
C GLY A 118 18.10 -3.01 13.13
N GLU A 119 17.82 -2.03 12.25
CA GLU A 119 17.87 -0.60 12.56
C GLU A 119 16.44 -0.02 12.60
N GLU A 120 15.82 0.17 11.44
CA GLU A 120 14.44 0.67 11.32
C GLU A 120 13.41 -0.48 11.40
N THR A 121 13.77 -1.63 10.82
CA THR A 121 12.98 -2.85 10.85
C THR A 121 13.62 -3.82 11.85
N VAL A 122 12.93 -4.07 12.96
CA VAL A 122 13.44 -4.94 14.04
C VAL A 122 13.05 -6.40 13.88
N GLN A 123 12.04 -6.69 13.07
CA GLN A 123 11.55 -8.04 12.83
C GLN A 123 10.94 -8.13 11.43
N LEU A 124 11.19 -9.26 10.77
CA LEU A 124 10.58 -9.64 9.51
C LEU A 124 9.99 -11.04 9.65
N ASP A 125 8.76 -11.21 9.15
CA ASP A 125 8.09 -12.51 9.16
C ASP A 125 7.13 -12.63 7.98
N TRP A 126 6.74 -13.86 7.65
CA TRP A 126 5.82 -14.18 6.56
C TRP A 126 4.47 -14.62 7.13
N PHE A 127 3.48 -13.75 6.98
CA PHE A 127 2.11 -14.02 7.42
C PHE A 127 1.15 -14.18 6.24
N THR A 128 0.11 -14.98 6.43
CA THR A 128 -1.09 -14.83 5.61
C THR A 128 -1.75 -13.47 5.92
N PRO A 129 -2.52 -12.89 4.99
CA PRO A 129 -3.24 -11.65 5.26
C PRO A 129 -4.17 -11.73 6.48
N GLU A 130 -4.74 -12.89 6.76
CA GLU A 130 -5.55 -13.16 7.95
C GLU A 130 -4.73 -13.12 9.25
N GLN A 131 -3.59 -13.82 9.27
CA GLN A 131 -2.67 -13.80 10.42
C GLN A 131 -2.23 -12.37 10.73
N ALA A 132 -1.76 -11.63 9.71
CA ALA A 132 -1.29 -10.26 9.88
C ALA A 132 -2.37 -9.33 10.47
N GLN A 133 -3.63 -9.48 10.06
CA GLN A 133 -4.72 -8.72 10.66
C GLN A 133 -5.04 -9.17 12.08
N TRP A 134 -5.01 -10.47 12.38
CA TRP A 134 -5.26 -10.95 13.74
C TRP A 134 -4.22 -10.43 14.74
N HIS A 135 -2.98 -10.24 14.28
CA HIS A 135 -1.91 -9.63 15.05
C HIS A 135 -2.12 -8.14 15.37
N GLN A 136 -3.21 -7.48 14.96
CA GLN A 136 -3.50 -6.07 15.33
C GLN A 136 -3.49 -5.77 16.83
N LYS A 137 -3.60 -6.79 17.68
CA LYS A 137 -3.47 -6.63 19.13
C LYS A 137 -2.01 -6.54 19.61
N GLN A 138 -1.07 -6.84 18.73
CA GLN A 138 0.38 -6.95 18.99
C GLN A 138 1.19 -6.03 18.07
N ILE A 139 0.72 -5.77 16.84
CA ILE A 139 1.32 -4.85 15.88
C ILE A 139 0.35 -3.73 15.53
N VAL A 140 0.85 -2.50 15.43
CA VAL A 140 0.05 -1.37 14.96
C VAL A 140 0.01 -1.41 13.43
N LEU A 141 -1.18 -1.58 12.87
CA LEU A 141 -1.42 -1.44 11.44
C LEU A 141 -2.03 -0.07 11.16
N PHE A 142 -1.37 0.72 10.33
CA PHE A 142 -1.97 1.95 9.82
C PHE A 142 -3.11 1.62 8.85
N PRO A 143 -4.13 2.49 8.70
CA PRO A 143 -5.29 2.22 7.85
C PRO A 143 -4.98 1.74 6.43
N PRO A 144 -3.99 2.32 5.69
CA PRO A 144 -3.59 1.80 4.38
C PRO A 144 -3.13 0.34 4.41
N GLN A 145 -2.34 -0.05 5.42
CA GLN A 145 -1.82 -1.41 5.56
C GLN A 145 -2.94 -2.39 5.89
N PHE A 146 -3.79 -2.04 6.86
CA PHE A 146 -4.97 -2.85 7.22
C PHE A 146 -5.85 -3.09 6.00
N TYR A 147 -6.17 -2.01 5.27
CA TYR A 147 -7.09 -2.08 4.13
C TYR A 147 -6.48 -2.91 3.00
N CYS A 148 -5.19 -2.77 2.71
CA CYS A 148 -4.49 -3.63 1.75
C CYS A 148 -4.57 -5.11 2.15
N LEU A 149 -4.34 -5.46 3.43
CA LEU A 149 -4.49 -6.83 3.91
C LEU A 149 -5.93 -7.32 3.77
N TYR A 150 -6.92 -6.46 4.06
CA TYR A 150 -8.35 -6.79 3.91
C TYR A 150 -8.69 -7.13 2.46
N LEU A 151 -8.16 -6.36 1.49
CA LEU A 151 -8.32 -6.65 0.07
C LEU A 151 -7.68 -7.98 -0.32
N MET A 152 -6.49 -8.29 0.21
CA MET A 152 -5.78 -9.53 -0.09
C MET A 152 -6.52 -10.77 0.45
N GLN A 153 -7.16 -10.67 1.62
CA GLN A 153 -7.93 -11.77 2.22
C GLN A 153 -9.10 -12.26 1.35
N GLN A 154 -9.60 -11.42 0.42
CA GLN A 154 -10.68 -11.81 -0.47
C GLN A 154 -10.24 -12.87 -1.51
N TYR A 155 -8.92 -13.09 -1.65
CA TYR A 155 -8.32 -14.00 -2.64
C TYR A 155 -7.34 -14.96 -1.95
N PRO A 156 -7.80 -16.15 -1.51
CA PRO A 156 -6.94 -17.13 -0.84
C PRO A 156 -5.81 -17.68 -1.72
N ASP A 157 -6.00 -17.75 -3.04
CA ASP A 157 -4.97 -18.15 -4.00
C ASP A 157 -4.22 -16.91 -4.50
N TYR A 158 -2.89 -16.94 -4.40
CA TYR A 158 -2.02 -15.84 -4.85
C TYR A 158 -2.16 -15.57 -6.36
N ARG A 159 -2.55 -16.57 -7.17
CA ARG A 159 -2.76 -16.44 -8.61
C ARG A 159 -3.99 -15.60 -8.89
N ASP A 160 -5.06 -15.86 -8.15
CA ASP A 160 -6.28 -15.06 -8.21
C ASP A 160 -6.01 -13.65 -7.68
N LEU A 161 -5.28 -13.53 -6.57
CA LEU A 161 -4.87 -12.23 -6.03
C LEU A 161 -4.03 -11.43 -7.04
N ALA A 162 -3.10 -12.06 -7.75
CA ALA A 162 -2.30 -11.39 -8.76
C ALA A 162 -3.15 -10.99 -9.98
N ALA A 163 -4.04 -11.86 -10.44
CA ALA A 163 -4.95 -11.59 -11.56
C ALA A 163 -6.02 -10.55 -11.21
N LYS A 164 -6.39 -10.43 -9.94
CA LYS A 164 -7.42 -9.54 -9.41
C LYS A 164 -6.84 -8.44 -8.52
N ALA A 165 -5.53 -8.19 -8.59
CA ALA A 165 -4.86 -7.24 -7.73
C ALA A 165 -5.59 -5.89 -7.79
N GLY A 166 -6.23 -5.47 -6.70
CA GLY A 166 -7.04 -4.26 -6.61
C GLY A 166 -8.28 -4.20 -7.52
N VAL A 167 -8.75 -5.29 -8.13
CA VAL A 167 -9.94 -5.26 -8.99
C VAL A 167 -11.19 -5.03 -8.13
N GLY A 168 -12.08 -4.15 -8.60
CA GLY A 168 -13.37 -3.91 -7.96
C GLY A 168 -13.33 -3.13 -6.64
N SER A 169 -12.20 -2.52 -6.26
CA SER A 169 -12.16 -1.51 -5.19
C SER A 169 -11.02 -0.53 -5.45
N LEU A 170 -11.34 0.76 -5.35
CA LEU A 170 -10.40 1.87 -5.63
C LEU A 170 -9.74 1.80 -7.02
N ARG A 171 -10.49 1.40 -8.06
CA ARG A 171 -10.06 1.46 -9.46
C ARG A 171 -11.00 2.28 -10.34
N THR A 172 -10.44 2.84 -11.41
CA THR A 172 -11.20 3.47 -12.50
C THR A 172 -11.73 2.40 -13.46
N HIS A 173 -12.65 2.79 -14.35
CA HIS A 173 -13.13 1.94 -15.45
C HIS A 173 -12.01 1.32 -16.30
N ASP A 174 -10.91 2.03 -16.50
CA ASP A 174 -9.76 1.55 -17.28
C ASP A 174 -8.76 0.73 -16.45
N GLY A 175 -9.10 0.39 -15.20
CA GLY A 175 -8.30 -0.44 -14.31
C GLY A 175 -7.15 0.29 -13.60
N HIS A 176 -7.06 1.62 -13.70
CA HIS A 176 -6.05 2.39 -12.97
C HIS A 176 -6.40 2.50 -11.48
N VAL A 177 -5.39 2.51 -10.63
CA VAL A 177 -5.56 2.72 -9.18
C VAL A 177 -6.04 4.15 -8.93
N VAL A 178 -7.14 4.29 -8.18
CA VAL A 178 -7.68 5.58 -7.74
C VAL A 178 -6.83 6.11 -6.59
N PRO A 179 -6.20 7.29 -6.72
CA PRO A 179 -5.57 7.96 -5.60
C PRO A 179 -6.62 8.26 -4.52
N THR A 180 -6.45 7.67 -3.35
CA THR A 180 -7.45 7.71 -2.29
C THR A 180 -6.97 8.59 -1.15
N LEU A 181 -7.70 9.66 -0.88
CA LEU A 181 -7.50 10.55 0.27
C LEU A 181 -8.58 10.24 1.31
N PRO A 182 -8.31 9.42 2.34
CA PRO A 182 -9.32 9.08 3.32
C PRO A 182 -9.85 10.34 4.03
N GLN A 183 -11.17 10.42 4.21
CA GLN A 183 -11.82 11.56 4.87
C GLN A 183 -12.34 11.13 6.24
N ILE A 184 -11.89 11.82 7.29
CA ILE A 184 -12.30 11.49 8.65
C ILE A 184 -13.74 11.97 8.91
N GLY A 185 -14.57 11.09 9.44
CA GLY A 185 -15.92 11.39 9.89
C GLY A 185 -16.17 10.86 11.30
N LYS A 186 -17.22 11.37 11.96
CA LYS A 186 -17.64 10.92 13.29
C LYS A 186 -18.74 9.88 13.14
N THR A 187 -18.67 8.82 13.94
CA THR A 187 -19.75 7.84 13.99
C THR A 187 -20.92 8.44 14.78
N GLU A 188 -22.05 8.61 14.11
CA GLU A 188 -23.27 9.13 14.73
C GLU A 188 -23.87 8.13 15.73
N SER A 189 -24.58 8.63 16.74
CA SER A 189 -25.11 7.80 17.84
C SER A 189 -26.15 6.77 17.41
N ASP A 190 -26.79 6.97 16.27
CA ASP A 190 -27.76 6.05 15.68
C ASP A 190 -27.11 4.97 14.77
N ASP A 191 -25.82 5.10 14.46
CA ASP A 191 -25.06 4.08 13.74
C ASP A 191 -24.88 2.82 14.62
N PRO A 192 -25.16 1.60 14.11
CA PRO A 192 -24.90 0.37 14.85
C PRO A 192 -23.47 0.26 15.38
N MET A 193 -22.48 0.79 14.66
CA MET A 193 -21.07 0.73 15.07
C MET A 193 -20.79 1.57 16.32
N ALA A 194 -21.60 2.61 16.59
CA ALA A 194 -21.46 3.42 17.80
C ALA A 194 -21.68 2.58 19.08
N LYS A 195 -22.59 1.60 19.02
CA LYS A 195 -22.88 0.69 20.15
C LYS A 195 -21.69 -0.18 20.54
N ASP A 196 -20.83 -0.49 19.57
CA ASP A 196 -19.61 -1.27 19.77
C ASP A 196 -18.37 -0.40 20.10
N GLY A 197 -18.59 0.90 20.33
CA GLY A 197 -17.59 1.87 20.74
C GLY A 197 -16.75 2.47 19.61
N TYR A 198 -17.15 2.28 18.34
CA TYR A 198 -16.52 2.93 17.20
C TYR A 198 -17.01 4.36 17.08
N HIS A 199 -16.13 5.31 17.38
CA HIS A 199 -16.48 6.74 17.49
C HIS A 199 -16.16 7.55 16.23
N ALA A 200 -15.38 6.98 15.29
CA ALA A 200 -15.00 7.64 14.06
C ALA A 200 -14.75 6.63 12.92
N PHE A 201 -14.65 7.15 11.71
CA PHE A 201 -14.34 6.38 10.52
C PHE A 201 -13.51 7.17 9.51
N LEU A 202 -12.93 6.45 8.55
CA LEU A 202 -12.34 6.99 7.33
C LEU A 202 -13.24 6.63 6.15
N ALA A 203 -13.85 7.62 5.52
CA ALA A 203 -14.61 7.47 4.29
C ALA A 203 -13.68 7.36 3.08
N TYR A 204 -14.10 6.55 2.11
CA TYR A 204 -13.42 6.28 0.85
C TYR A 204 -14.32 6.62 -0.36
N PRO A 205 -13.79 6.68 -1.60
CA PRO A 205 -14.58 6.91 -2.79
C PRO A 205 -15.86 6.07 -2.86
N GLY A 206 -16.99 6.70 -3.20
CA GLY A 206 -18.31 6.05 -3.23
C GLY A 206 -19.04 5.99 -1.90
N ASP A 207 -18.42 6.40 -0.79
CA ASP A 207 -19.12 6.68 0.45
C ASP A 207 -19.98 7.96 0.34
N ALA A 208 -21.16 7.96 0.96
CA ALA A 208 -22.07 9.10 0.97
C ALA A 208 -21.43 10.39 1.54
N GLU A 209 -20.45 10.25 2.44
CA GLU A 209 -19.76 11.36 3.10
C GLU A 209 -18.43 11.73 2.43
N TYR A 210 -18.00 10.99 1.40
CA TYR A 210 -16.73 11.23 0.72
C TYR A 210 -16.85 12.33 -0.35
N VAL A 211 -16.30 13.51 -0.07
CA VAL A 211 -16.39 14.67 -0.95
C VAL A 211 -15.13 14.84 -1.78
N ALA A 212 -15.18 14.55 -3.08
CA ALA A 212 -14.09 14.82 -4.01
C ALA A 212 -14.60 15.18 -5.40
N PRO A 213 -13.83 15.97 -6.18
CA PRO A 213 -14.12 16.15 -7.60
C PRO A 213 -14.20 14.80 -8.31
N ASN A 214 -15.09 14.67 -9.30
CA ASN A 214 -15.21 13.51 -10.19
C ASN A 214 -15.55 12.17 -9.48
N ILE A 215 -15.97 12.18 -8.22
CA ILE A 215 -16.42 10.99 -7.50
C ILE A 215 -17.90 11.16 -7.17
N SER A 216 -18.74 10.34 -7.78
CA SER A 216 -20.17 10.33 -7.50
C SER A 216 -20.47 9.75 -6.12
N ARG A 217 -21.64 10.09 -5.56
CA ARG A 217 -22.09 9.64 -4.24
C ARG A 217 -23.54 9.20 -4.30
N LYS A 218 -23.91 8.18 -3.54
CA LYS A 218 -25.31 7.79 -3.32
C LYS A 218 -25.66 7.90 -1.84
N PRO A 219 -26.81 8.49 -1.46
CA PRO A 219 -27.24 8.56 -0.08
C PRO A 219 -27.27 7.19 0.60
N GLY A 220 -26.82 7.12 1.87
CA GLY A 220 -26.80 5.90 2.67
C GLY A 220 -25.72 4.87 2.27
N GLN A 221 -24.94 5.13 1.22
CA GLN A 221 -23.88 4.24 0.78
C GLN A 221 -22.68 4.37 1.73
N LYS A 222 -22.23 3.24 2.28
CA LYS A 222 -21.07 3.16 3.17
C LYS A 222 -19.91 2.47 2.46
N HIS A 223 -18.78 3.16 2.35
CA HIS A 223 -17.48 2.63 1.97
C HIS A 223 -16.44 3.27 2.86
N ARG A 224 -16.28 2.69 4.05
CA ARG A 224 -15.53 3.32 5.12
C ARG A 224 -14.91 2.30 6.04
N LEU A 225 -13.80 2.70 6.66
CA LEU A 225 -13.12 1.97 7.72
C LEU A 225 -13.45 2.62 9.06
N TYR A 226 -14.13 1.90 9.94
CA TYR A 226 -14.37 2.34 11.31
C TYR A 226 -13.15 2.07 12.18
N PHE A 227 -12.96 2.92 13.18
CA PHE A 227 -11.95 2.73 14.20
C PHE A 227 -12.43 3.21 15.56
N ARG A 228 -11.81 2.71 16.61
CA ARG A 228 -11.98 3.19 17.98
C ARG A 228 -10.65 3.48 18.62
N LYS A 229 -10.67 4.05 19.83
CA LYS A 229 -9.47 4.54 20.52
C LYS A 229 -8.67 5.49 19.59
N GLN A 230 -7.35 5.46 19.64
CA GLN A 230 -6.46 6.22 18.76
C GLN A 230 -6.19 5.44 17.45
N MET A 231 -7.19 5.32 16.56
CA MET A 231 -7.09 4.57 15.29
C MET A 231 -6.65 3.10 15.47
N GLN A 232 -7.24 2.41 16.45
CA GLN A 232 -7.03 0.98 16.69
C GLN A 232 -8.34 0.23 16.51
N ASP A 233 -8.25 -1.11 16.49
CA ASP A 233 -9.38 -2.02 16.28
C ASP A 233 -10.14 -1.61 15.00
N LEU A 234 -9.51 -1.79 13.85
CA LEU A 234 -10.02 -1.30 12.57
C LEU A 234 -11.04 -2.28 11.97
N VAL A 235 -12.13 -1.79 11.39
CA VAL A 235 -13.15 -2.62 10.73
C VAL A 235 -13.64 -2.00 9.43
N VAL A 236 -13.52 -2.74 8.32
CA VAL A 236 -14.20 -2.42 7.05
C VAL A 236 -15.57 -3.08 7.09
N VAL A 237 -16.64 -2.28 7.17
CA VAL A 237 -18.02 -2.80 7.18
C VAL A 237 -18.50 -3.08 5.76
N LYS A 238 -18.01 -2.32 4.77
CA LYS A 238 -18.35 -2.51 3.37
C LYS A 238 -17.22 -2.01 2.48
N ASN A 239 -16.80 -2.86 1.54
CA ASN A 239 -15.89 -2.52 0.47
C ASN A 239 -16.70 -2.40 -0.82
N LEU A 240 -16.64 -1.25 -1.48
CA LEU A 240 -17.44 -0.99 -2.66
C LEU A 240 -16.60 -1.05 -3.92
N ASP A 241 -17.23 -1.57 -4.97
CA ASP A 241 -16.79 -1.29 -6.32
C ASP A 241 -17.10 0.16 -6.69
N VAL A 242 -16.03 0.89 -7.00
CA VAL A 242 -16.05 2.32 -7.32
C VAL A 242 -15.73 2.57 -8.79
N THR A 243 -15.63 1.52 -9.60
CA THR A 243 -15.29 1.59 -11.02
C THR A 243 -16.22 2.55 -11.77
N ASP A 244 -17.53 2.50 -11.48
CA ASP A 244 -18.55 3.39 -12.08
C ASP A 244 -18.75 4.70 -11.30
N VAL A 245 -18.09 4.83 -10.14
CA VAL A 245 -18.25 5.97 -9.24
C VAL A 245 -17.26 7.07 -9.59
N VAL A 246 -16.06 6.69 -10.05
CA VAL A 246 -14.99 7.60 -10.49
C VAL A 246 -15.21 7.97 -11.95
N GLN A 247 -15.55 9.24 -12.20
CA GLN A 247 -15.72 9.76 -13.55
C GLN A 247 -14.36 9.80 -14.27
N ALA A 248 -14.34 9.39 -15.54
CA ALA A 248 -13.16 9.00 -16.34
C ALA A 248 -12.09 10.09 -16.62
N LYS A 249 -11.99 11.14 -15.82
CA LYS A 249 -10.93 12.16 -15.93
C LYS A 249 -10.25 12.35 -14.58
N LEU A 250 -9.19 11.57 -14.37
CA LEU A 250 -8.11 11.85 -13.43
C LEU A 250 -6.84 12.17 -14.23
#